data_AF-A0A914U3F4-F1
#
_entry.id   AF-A0A914U3F4-F1
#
_cell.length_a   1.000
_cell.length_b   1.000
_cell.length_c   1.000
_cell.angle_alpha   90.00
_cell.angle_beta   90.00
_cell.angle_gamma   90.00
#
_symmetry.space_group_name_H-M   'P 1'
#
loop_
_entity.id
_entity.type
_entity.pdbx_description
1 polymer ?
#
loop_
_entity_poly.entity_id
_entity_poly.type
_entity_poly.pdbx_seq_one_letter_code
_entity_poly.pdbx_strand_id
1 'polypeptide(L)'
;MIAGDWRRGARRVASPAVCSAFTIYCGMQPFLYNRIILLKCFIIFSYISFINGGSSNHKDWSNSAYPDVRGPTYEMCAKDLPKQGLLYICDPDRILNSTQLIRINEGLERLAIGTPCPCQRRSQCSSGGEIGSPFHGFVVSIAIVDNLQMTFHSPSEQQLTDRAESFCKTLEGRWALGDCGNSVIVFVWRHYKKVIIWPARLAERYVTVEERRIMLSKINDLIQADRWAEALS
;
A
#
# COMPACT_ATOMS: atom_id res chain seq x y z
N MET A 1 -44.22 46.60 -25.67
CA MET A 1 -44.05 47.12 -27.04
C MET A 1 -43.30 46.08 -27.87
N ILE A 2 -43.99 45.55 -28.91
CA ILE A 2 -43.53 45.12 -30.26
C ILE A 2 -42.32 44.14 -30.29
N ALA A 3 -42.42 42.83 -30.61
CA ALA A 3 -42.98 42.06 -31.73
C ALA A 3 -42.03 41.82 -32.94
N GLY A 4 -42.03 40.57 -33.43
CA GLY A 4 -41.46 40.04 -34.70
C GLY A 4 -40.35 39.00 -34.44
N ASP A 5 -40.46 37.67 -34.59
CA ASP A 5 -41.18 36.72 -35.47
C ASP A 5 -40.75 36.70 -36.96
N TRP A 6 -40.73 35.46 -37.50
CA TRP A 6 -40.79 34.98 -38.89
C TRP A 6 -39.62 34.17 -39.51
N ARG A 7 -39.70 32.85 -39.24
CA ARG A 7 -39.84 31.70 -40.19
C ARG A 7 -38.78 31.37 -41.26
N ARG A 8 -38.32 30.10 -41.24
CA ARG A 8 -38.63 28.94 -42.16
C ARG A 8 -37.53 27.86 -41.95
N GLY A 9 -37.82 26.59 -41.66
CA GLY A 9 -38.40 25.54 -42.54
C GLY A 9 -37.26 24.87 -43.36
N ALA A 10 -37.09 23.55 -43.53
CA ALA A 10 -37.89 22.37 -43.26
C ALA A 10 -37.05 21.07 -43.47
N ARG A 11 -37.45 19.99 -42.75
CA ARG A 11 -37.53 18.53 -43.10
C ARG A 11 -36.36 17.75 -43.74
N ARG A 12 -35.94 16.72 -42.98
CA ARG A 12 -35.75 15.26 -43.25
C ARG A 12 -35.71 14.77 -44.72
N VAL A 13 -34.84 13.77 -44.99
CA VAL A 13 -35.18 12.34 -45.22
C VAL A 13 -33.92 11.50 -45.62
N ALA A 14 -33.85 10.27 -45.05
CA ALA A 14 -33.25 8.99 -45.48
C ALA A 14 -31.74 8.72 -45.71
N SER A 15 -31.27 7.68 -44.98
CA SER A 15 -30.24 6.63 -45.25
C SER A 15 -30.36 5.90 -46.62
N PRO A 16 -29.53 4.87 -46.97
CA PRO A 16 -28.25 4.34 -46.42
C PRO A 16 -27.16 3.98 -47.49
N ALA A 17 -26.03 3.43 -47.01
CA ALA A 17 -25.15 2.40 -47.61
C ALA A 17 -24.11 2.78 -48.69
N VAL A 18 -22.82 2.55 -48.37
CA VAL A 18 -21.76 2.03 -49.28
C VAL A 18 -20.73 1.27 -48.43
N CYS A 19 -20.88 -0.04 -48.24
CA CYS A 19 -20.05 -1.12 -48.81
C CYS A 19 -18.66 -0.73 -49.35
N SER A 20 -17.60 -1.09 -48.62
CA SER A 20 -16.26 -1.27 -49.20
C SER A 20 -15.93 -2.76 -49.28
N ALA A 21 -15.64 -3.19 -50.50
CA ALA A 21 -15.36 -4.55 -50.90
C ALA A 21 -13.90 -4.96 -50.58
N PHE A 22 -13.71 -6.21 -50.17
CA PHE A 22 -12.51 -6.96 -50.50
C PHE A 22 -12.94 -8.35 -50.98
N THR A 23 -12.76 -8.56 -52.27
CA THR A 23 -12.98 -9.81 -52.98
C THR A 23 -11.72 -10.67 -52.86
N ILE A 24 -11.83 -11.86 -52.28
CA ILE A 24 -10.91 -12.97 -52.58
C ILE A 24 -11.78 -14.15 -53.00
N TYR A 25 -11.70 -14.48 -54.29
CA TYR A 25 -12.15 -15.74 -54.85
C TYR A 25 -11.18 -16.85 -54.43
N CYS A 26 -11.69 -17.93 -53.85
CA CYS A 26 -11.10 -19.26 -54.03
C CYS A 26 -12.21 -20.31 -53.99
N GLY A 27 -12.28 -21.12 -55.05
CA GLY A 27 -13.43 -21.96 -55.39
C GLY A 27 -13.69 -23.15 -54.46
N MET A 28 -14.94 -23.62 -54.52
CA MET A 28 -15.39 -24.90 -53.99
C MET A 28 -15.11 -26.02 -55.00
N GLN A 29 -14.53 -27.13 -54.52
CA GLN A 29 -15.02 -28.54 -54.62
C GLN A 29 -13.85 -29.56 -54.45
N PRO A 30 -14.08 -30.85 -54.11
CA PRO A 30 -14.43 -31.30 -52.76
C PRO A 30 -13.73 -32.64 -52.40
N PHE A 31 -12.80 -32.71 -51.45
CA PHE A 31 -12.30 -34.04 -51.01
C PHE A 31 -12.03 -34.09 -49.51
N LEU A 32 -12.85 -34.91 -48.84
CA LEU A 32 -12.53 -35.76 -47.70
C LEU A 32 -11.12 -35.58 -47.13
N TYR A 33 -10.92 -34.66 -46.18
CA TYR A 33 -9.78 -34.77 -45.27
C TYR A 33 -10.04 -34.03 -43.96
N ASN A 34 -9.86 -34.77 -42.86
CA ASN A 34 -9.62 -34.28 -41.50
C ASN A 34 -10.78 -33.68 -40.67
N ARG A 35 -11.65 -34.58 -40.19
CA ARG A 35 -12.31 -34.43 -38.87
C ARG A 35 -11.32 -34.43 -37.67
N ILE A 36 -10.01 -34.52 -37.90
CA ILE A 36 -8.97 -34.55 -36.86
C ILE A 36 -8.44 -33.15 -36.51
N ILE A 37 -8.60 -32.14 -37.37
CA ILE A 37 -8.04 -30.79 -37.13
C ILE A 37 -8.90 -29.96 -36.18
N LEU A 38 -10.23 -30.13 -36.18
CA LEU A 38 -11.12 -29.43 -35.24
C LEU A 38 -11.00 -29.91 -33.79
N LEU A 39 -10.54 -31.14 -33.56
CA LEU A 39 -10.33 -31.68 -32.21
C LEU A 39 -8.98 -31.25 -31.60
N LYS A 40 -8.00 -30.84 -32.41
CA LYS A 40 -6.69 -30.35 -31.93
C LYS A 40 -6.70 -28.87 -31.55
N CYS A 41 -7.57 -28.04 -32.12
CA CYS A 41 -7.72 -26.65 -31.69
C CYS A 41 -8.41 -26.52 -30.31
N PHE A 42 -9.31 -27.43 -29.95
CA PHE A 42 -9.96 -27.40 -28.62
C PHE A 42 -9.01 -27.80 -27.48
N ILE A 43 -8.03 -28.69 -27.73
CA ILE A 43 -7.06 -29.12 -26.71
C ILE A 43 -5.99 -28.05 -26.46
N ILE A 44 -5.64 -27.23 -27.47
CA ILE A 44 -4.66 -26.14 -27.29
C ILE A 44 -5.29 -24.94 -26.56
N PHE A 45 -6.58 -24.66 -26.74
CA PHE A 45 -7.27 -23.59 -25.99
C PHE A 45 -7.62 -23.97 -24.54
N SER A 46 -7.59 -25.25 -24.19
CA SER A 46 -7.75 -25.70 -22.79
C SER A 46 -6.41 -25.87 -22.05
N TYR A 47 -5.27 -25.92 -22.76
CA TYR A 47 -3.94 -25.97 -22.14
C TYR A 47 -3.31 -24.59 -21.86
N ILE A 48 -3.78 -23.51 -22.49
CA ILE A 48 -3.29 -22.14 -22.19
C ILE A 48 -4.04 -21.50 -21.01
N SER A 49 -5.15 -22.09 -20.55
CA SER A 49 -5.86 -21.67 -19.33
C SER A 49 -5.34 -22.33 -18.05
N PHE A 50 -4.25 -23.10 -18.13
CA PHE A 50 -3.71 -23.88 -17.01
C PHE A 50 -2.19 -23.71 -16.83
N ILE A 51 -1.68 -22.49 -17.08
CA ILE A 51 -0.46 -22.04 -16.40
C ILE A 51 -0.91 -21.04 -15.34
N ASN A 52 -1.24 -21.63 -14.20
CA ASN A 52 -1.08 -21.10 -12.86
C ASN A 52 -1.06 -19.57 -12.77
N GLY A 53 -2.24 -19.02 -12.48
CA GLY A 53 -2.29 -17.91 -11.55
C GLY A 53 -1.53 -18.32 -10.29
N GLY A 54 -0.29 -17.85 -10.20
CA GLY A 54 0.35 -17.63 -8.91
C GLY A 54 -0.46 -16.55 -8.23
N SER A 55 -1.55 -16.95 -7.56
CA SER A 55 -2.11 -16.16 -6.48
C SER A 55 -0.97 -16.04 -5.47
N SER A 56 -0.21 -14.95 -5.52
CA SER A 56 0.35 -14.40 -4.29
C SER A 56 -0.81 -14.44 -3.30
N ASN A 57 -0.66 -15.18 -2.21
CA ASN A 57 -1.65 -15.19 -1.14
C ASN A 57 -1.67 -13.77 -0.58
N HIS A 58 -2.39 -12.86 -1.24
CA HIS A 58 -2.61 -11.49 -0.80
C HIS A 58 -3.44 -11.62 0.47
N LYS A 59 -2.74 -11.51 1.59
CA LYS A 59 -3.34 -11.56 2.90
C LYS A 59 -3.81 -10.15 3.22
N ASP A 60 -5.12 -9.93 3.14
CA ASP A 60 -5.69 -8.69 3.65
C ASP A 60 -5.61 -8.70 5.19
N TRP A 61 -4.93 -7.72 5.76
CA TRP A 61 -4.74 -7.62 7.21
C TRP A 61 -5.91 -6.97 7.91
N SER A 62 -6.38 -7.58 9.01
CA SER A 62 -7.24 -6.90 9.98
C SER A 62 -6.38 -6.18 11.03
N ASN A 63 -6.99 -5.27 11.79
CA ASN A 63 -6.30 -4.53 12.85
C ASN A 63 -5.72 -5.46 13.93
N SER A 64 -6.41 -6.56 14.23
CA SER A 64 -6.01 -7.53 15.26
C SER A 64 -5.05 -8.59 14.73
N ALA A 65 -5.10 -8.91 13.44
CA ALA A 65 -4.24 -9.94 12.85
C ALA A 65 -2.84 -9.43 12.48
N TYR A 66 -2.66 -8.11 12.33
CA TYR A 66 -1.36 -7.54 12.01
C TYR A 66 -0.35 -7.77 13.14
N PRO A 67 0.90 -8.17 12.83
CA PRO A 67 1.89 -8.53 13.83
C PRO A 67 2.42 -7.34 14.65
N ASP A 68 3.00 -7.67 15.80
CA ASP A 68 3.52 -6.73 16.78
C ASP A 68 5.04 -6.70 16.79
N VAL A 69 5.62 -5.49 16.76
CA VAL A 69 7.08 -5.30 16.85
C VAL A 69 7.66 -5.52 18.25
N ARG A 70 6.81 -5.71 19.27
CA ARG A 70 7.19 -5.98 20.67
C ARG A 70 6.37 -7.09 21.33
N GLY A 71 5.48 -7.73 20.55
CA GLY A 71 4.50 -8.68 21.07
C GLY A 71 4.80 -10.13 20.71
N PRO A 72 3.85 -11.05 20.95
CA PRO A 72 4.04 -12.49 20.71
C PRO A 72 4.23 -12.84 19.23
N THR A 73 3.86 -11.95 18.32
CA THR A 73 3.99 -12.11 16.86
C THR A 73 5.26 -11.47 16.30
N TYR A 74 6.20 -11.06 17.15
CA TYR A 74 7.48 -10.44 16.80
C TYR A 74 8.22 -11.14 15.65
N GLU A 75 8.29 -12.47 15.67
CA GLU A 75 9.02 -13.23 14.65
C GLU A 75 8.46 -13.05 13.23
N MET A 76 7.18 -12.68 13.09
CA MET A 76 6.60 -12.40 11.78
C MET A 76 7.19 -11.15 11.14
N CYS A 77 7.59 -10.16 11.94
CA CYS A 77 8.24 -8.94 11.47
C CYS A 77 9.77 -9.11 11.40
N ALA A 78 10.36 -9.87 12.31
CA ALA A 78 11.82 -10.00 12.47
C ALA A 78 12.48 -11.02 11.53
N LYS A 79 11.70 -11.77 10.74
CA LYS A 79 12.18 -12.92 9.94
C LYS A 79 13.41 -12.61 9.06
N ASP A 80 13.44 -11.42 8.47
CA ASP A 80 14.49 -10.98 7.55
C ASP A 80 15.45 -9.94 8.20
N LEU A 81 15.39 -9.79 9.53
CA LEU A 81 16.19 -8.85 10.32
C LEU A 81 17.15 -9.57 11.29
N PRO A 82 18.23 -8.89 11.76
CA PRO A 82 19.16 -9.48 12.72
C PRO A 82 18.47 -9.90 14.01
N LYS A 83 18.83 -11.08 14.55
CA LYS A 83 18.23 -11.63 15.78
C LYS A 83 18.54 -10.84 17.05
N GLN A 84 19.50 -9.93 17.00
CA GLN A 84 20.01 -9.16 18.13
C GLN A 84 19.84 -7.67 17.80
N GLY A 85 18.68 -7.11 18.09
CA GLY A 85 18.37 -5.72 17.80
C GLY A 85 16.93 -5.38 18.13
N LEU A 86 16.65 -4.09 18.33
CA LEU A 86 15.28 -3.59 18.46
C LEU A 86 14.63 -3.48 17.08
N LEU A 87 13.35 -3.81 17.04
CA LEU A 87 12.55 -3.77 15.84
C LEU A 87 11.73 -2.48 15.79
N TYR A 88 11.94 -1.71 14.74
CA TYR A 88 11.22 -0.47 14.47
C TYR A 88 10.35 -0.56 13.21
N ILE A 89 10.56 -1.55 12.35
CA ILE A 89 9.78 -1.75 11.13
C ILE A 89 9.14 -3.13 11.13
N CYS A 90 7.90 -3.22 10.67
CA CYS A 90 7.27 -4.49 10.37
C CYS A 90 6.74 -4.48 8.92
N ASP A 91 7.20 -5.46 8.15
CA ASP A 91 6.80 -5.70 6.76
C ASP A 91 6.53 -7.20 6.54
N PRO A 92 5.38 -7.72 7.02
CA PRO A 92 5.06 -9.14 6.92
C PRO A 92 4.76 -9.58 5.48
N ASP A 93 4.44 -8.64 4.58
CA ASP A 93 4.13 -8.90 3.17
C ASP A 93 5.37 -8.83 2.27
N ARG A 94 6.54 -8.48 2.84
CA ARG A 94 7.84 -8.43 2.15
C ARG A 94 7.81 -7.48 0.95
N ILE A 95 7.22 -6.32 1.13
CA ILE A 95 7.20 -5.23 0.15
C ILE A 95 8.62 -4.70 -0.06
N LEU A 96 9.40 -4.62 1.01
CA LEU A 96 10.82 -4.30 0.99
C LEU A 96 11.64 -5.57 0.89
N ASN A 97 12.76 -5.51 0.18
CA ASN A 97 13.75 -6.58 0.25
C ASN A 97 14.53 -6.52 1.57
N SER A 98 15.21 -7.62 1.93
CA SER A 98 15.90 -7.74 3.23
C SER A 98 16.96 -6.65 3.43
N THR A 99 17.71 -6.27 2.40
CA THR A 99 18.73 -5.21 2.52
C THR A 99 18.10 -3.84 2.79
N GLN A 100 16.99 -3.52 2.13
CA GLN A 100 16.23 -2.28 2.38
C GLN A 100 15.65 -2.28 3.79
N LEU A 101 15.03 -3.38 4.20
CA LEU A 101 14.41 -3.54 5.52
C LEU A 101 15.44 -3.33 6.65
N ILE A 102 16.62 -3.94 6.53
CA ILE A 102 17.72 -3.78 7.50
C ILE A 102 18.17 -2.32 7.57
N ARG A 103 18.45 -1.69 6.43
CA ARG A 103 18.94 -0.30 6.38
C ARG A 103 17.94 0.69 6.99
N ILE A 104 16.65 0.50 6.71
CA ILE A 104 15.59 1.34 7.28
C ILE A 104 15.49 1.12 8.79
N ASN A 105 15.53 -0.13 9.26
CA ASN A 105 15.49 -0.41 10.70
C ASN A 105 16.67 0.24 11.45
N GLU A 106 17.89 0.13 10.91
CA GLU A 106 19.08 0.81 11.45
C GLU A 106 18.96 2.34 11.41
N GLY A 107 18.30 2.90 10.39
CA GLY A 107 17.98 4.33 10.31
C GLY A 107 17.05 4.79 11.42
N LEU A 108 15.99 4.01 11.68
CA LEU A 108 15.01 4.28 12.74
C LEU A 108 15.64 4.15 14.12
N GLU A 109 16.51 3.16 14.33
CA GLU A 109 17.28 3.03 15.57
C GLU A 109 18.18 4.25 15.78
N ARG A 110 18.93 4.67 14.75
CA ARG A 110 19.76 5.88 14.81
C ARG A 110 18.95 7.13 15.13
N LEU A 111 17.73 7.25 14.60
CA LEU A 111 16.83 8.34 14.93
C LEU A 111 16.38 8.27 16.41
N ALA A 112 16.05 7.08 16.90
CA ALA A 112 15.65 6.89 18.29
C ALA A 112 16.78 7.27 19.26
N ILE A 113 18.01 6.84 19.02
CA ILE A 113 19.15 7.11 19.91
C ILE A 113 19.75 8.52 19.71
N GLY A 114 19.58 9.09 18.51
CA GLY A 114 20.16 10.39 18.13
C GLY A 114 19.27 11.58 18.46
N THR A 115 17.98 11.36 18.77
CA THR A 115 17.06 12.43 19.14
C THR A 115 17.02 12.64 20.66
N PRO A 116 16.93 13.90 21.15
CA PRO A 116 16.79 14.15 22.57
C PRO A 116 15.48 13.59 23.14
N CYS A 117 15.55 13.07 24.37
CA CYS A 117 14.38 12.63 25.14
C CYS A 117 13.40 13.80 25.39
N PRO A 118 12.17 13.75 24.85
CA PRO A 118 11.18 14.81 25.04
C PRO A 118 10.36 14.63 26.33
N CYS A 119 10.54 13.50 27.03
CA CYS A 119 9.79 13.19 28.25
C CYS A 119 10.19 14.11 29.41
N GLN A 120 9.25 14.32 30.34
CA GLN A 120 9.50 15.17 31.52
C GLN A 120 10.61 14.62 32.42
N ARG A 121 10.72 13.29 32.53
CA ARG A 121 11.79 12.62 33.27
C ARG A 121 12.67 11.84 32.31
N ARG A 122 13.99 12.05 32.36
CA ARG A 122 14.96 11.32 31.51
C ARG A 122 14.88 9.80 31.68
N SER A 123 14.54 9.33 32.89
CA SER A 123 14.36 7.91 33.16
C SER A 123 13.24 7.26 32.34
N GLN A 124 12.27 8.05 31.86
CA GLN A 124 11.19 7.53 31.01
C GLN A 124 11.70 7.10 29.64
N CYS A 125 12.77 7.71 29.12
CA CYS A 125 13.34 7.36 27.82
C CYS A 125 14.32 6.17 27.87
N SER A 126 14.33 5.41 28.96
CA SER A 126 15.30 4.32 29.18
C SER A 126 14.77 2.96 28.74
N SER A 127 13.75 2.92 27.87
CA SER A 127 12.93 1.72 27.76
C SER A 127 13.64 0.49 27.23
N GLY A 128 13.95 -0.39 28.18
CA GLY A 128 13.46 -1.77 28.17
C GLY A 128 14.43 -2.80 27.64
N GLY A 129 15.43 -3.18 28.45
CA GLY A 129 16.22 -4.41 28.28
C GLY A 129 17.64 -4.26 28.83
N GLU A 130 18.09 -5.22 29.64
CA GLU A 130 19.33 -5.25 30.43
C GLU A 130 20.67 -5.18 29.66
N ILE A 131 20.67 -4.71 28.42
CA ILE A 131 21.87 -4.63 27.58
C ILE A 131 22.04 -3.20 27.08
N GLY A 132 22.50 -2.31 27.96
CA GLY A 132 23.16 -1.06 27.60
C GLY A 132 22.48 -0.17 26.54
N SER A 133 21.15 -0.23 26.38
CA SER A 133 20.49 0.52 25.32
C SER A 133 20.54 2.02 25.65
N PRO A 134 21.00 2.87 24.71
CA PRO A 134 21.01 4.30 24.91
C PRO A 134 19.60 4.86 25.05
N PHE A 135 19.46 5.96 25.78
CA PHE A 135 18.17 6.65 25.94
C PHE A 135 17.52 6.91 24.58
N HIS A 136 16.30 6.42 24.39
CA HIS A 136 15.55 6.65 23.16
C HIS A 136 14.78 7.98 23.26
N GLY A 137 15.06 8.90 22.35
CA GLY A 137 14.33 10.13 22.12
C GLY A 137 12.95 9.88 21.52
N PHE A 138 12.74 10.31 20.27
CA PHE A 138 11.52 9.99 19.55
C PHE A 138 11.62 8.59 18.93
N VAL A 139 10.61 7.76 19.18
CA VAL A 139 10.56 6.40 18.63
C VAL A 139 9.69 6.40 17.39
N VAL A 140 10.30 6.36 16.21
CA VAL A 140 9.58 6.20 14.95
C VAL A 140 9.53 4.72 14.61
N SER A 141 8.34 4.23 14.26
CA SER A 141 8.17 2.85 13.79
C SER A 141 7.31 2.80 12.53
N ILE A 142 7.60 1.84 11.66
CA ILE A 142 6.97 1.72 10.36
C ILE A 142 6.15 0.43 10.30
N ALA A 143 4.87 0.55 9.94
CA ALA A 143 4.02 -0.59 9.62
C ALA A 143 3.74 -0.59 8.12
N ILE A 144 4.09 -1.67 7.42
CA ILE A 144 3.90 -1.80 5.98
C ILE A 144 2.94 -2.95 5.71
N VAL A 145 1.88 -2.66 4.95
CA VAL A 145 0.95 -3.67 4.46
C VAL A 145 0.80 -3.55 2.95
N ASP A 146 0.62 -4.69 2.30
CA ASP A 146 0.14 -4.72 0.94
C ASP A 146 -1.31 -4.23 0.90
N ASN A 147 -2.18 -4.84 1.70
CA ASN A 147 -3.57 -4.44 1.80
C ASN A 147 -4.22 -4.67 3.17
N LEU A 148 -5.28 -3.92 3.47
CA LEU A 148 -6.11 -4.11 4.65
C LEU A 148 -7.46 -4.73 4.27
N GLN A 149 -8.07 -5.44 5.21
CA GLN A 149 -9.46 -5.87 5.07
C GLN A 149 -10.39 -4.66 5.00
N MET A 150 -11.17 -4.63 3.93
CA MET A 150 -12.12 -3.57 3.60
C MET A 150 -13.55 -4.09 3.58
N THR A 151 -14.47 -3.27 4.07
CA THR A 151 -15.93 -3.54 4.03
C THR A 151 -16.62 -2.85 2.86
N PHE A 152 -15.90 -2.03 2.09
CA PHE A 152 -16.44 -1.21 1.01
C PHE A 152 -15.85 -1.62 -0.34
N HIS A 153 -16.70 -1.69 -1.36
CA HIS A 153 -16.29 -1.80 -2.75
C HIS A 153 -16.15 -0.36 -3.29
N SER A 154 -14.94 0.07 -3.64
CA SER A 154 -14.60 1.45 -4.07
C SER A 154 -14.73 2.52 -2.97
N PRO A 155 -13.82 2.52 -1.97
CA PRO A 155 -13.82 3.51 -0.89
C PRO A 155 -13.44 4.91 -1.40
N SER A 156 -14.03 5.95 -0.79
CA SER A 156 -13.58 7.35 -0.96
C SER A 156 -12.26 7.61 -0.23
N GLU A 157 -11.57 8.71 -0.57
CA GLU A 157 -10.33 9.12 0.12
C GLU A 157 -10.51 9.32 1.63
N GLN A 158 -11.68 9.82 2.05
CA GLN A 158 -11.99 9.97 3.46
C GLN A 158 -12.11 8.60 4.13
N GLN A 159 -12.81 7.65 3.51
CA GLN A 159 -12.96 6.29 4.06
C GLN A 159 -11.62 5.55 4.15
N LEU A 160 -10.73 5.74 3.17
CA LEU A 160 -9.37 5.21 3.22
C LEU A 160 -8.56 5.81 4.38
N THR A 161 -8.70 7.12 4.60
CA THR A 161 -8.02 7.83 5.69
C THR A 161 -8.55 7.35 7.05
N ASP A 162 -9.86 7.33 7.25
CA ASP A 162 -10.50 6.87 8.49
C ASP A 162 -10.11 5.42 8.82
N ARG A 163 -10.05 4.56 7.79
CA ARG A 163 -9.63 3.16 7.93
C ARG A 163 -8.18 3.03 8.38
N ALA A 164 -7.29 3.80 7.75
CA ALA A 164 -5.87 3.81 8.04
C ALA A 164 -5.56 4.38 9.43
N GLU A 165 -6.25 5.45 9.83
CA GLU A 165 -6.14 6.02 11.17
C GLU A 165 -6.66 5.04 12.24
N SER A 166 -7.79 4.38 12.00
CA SER A 166 -8.31 3.33 12.88
C SER A 166 -7.34 2.16 13.05
N PHE A 167 -6.64 1.79 11.97
CA PHE A 167 -5.57 0.81 12.02
C PHE A 167 -4.40 1.29 12.88
N CYS A 168 -3.88 2.51 12.63
CA CYS A 168 -2.78 3.10 13.41
C CYS A 168 -3.12 3.21 14.90
N LYS A 169 -4.33 3.66 15.24
CA LYS A 169 -4.81 3.75 16.63
C LYS A 169 -4.80 2.38 17.32
N THR A 170 -5.13 1.32 16.60
CA THR A 170 -5.08 -0.04 17.16
C THR A 170 -3.62 -0.49 17.39
N LEU A 171 -2.72 -0.19 16.45
CA LEU A 171 -1.30 -0.49 16.58
C LEU A 171 -0.65 0.29 17.71
N GLU A 172 -0.95 1.58 17.87
CA GLU A 172 -0.42 2.42 18.96
C GLU A 172 -0.67 1.77 20.32
N GLY A 173 -1.89 1.30 20.57
CA GLY A 173 -2.25 0.63 21.83
C GLY A 173 -1.57 -0.73 22.01
N ARG A 174 -1.36 -1.50 20.94
CA ARG A 174 -0.77 -2.84 21.01
C ARG A 174 0.75 -2.84 21.06
N TRP A 175 1.37 -2.06 20.19
CA TRP A 175 2.82 -1.96 20.08
C TRP A 175 3.40 -1.21 21.28
N ALA A 176 2.60 -0.39 21.96
CA ALA A 176 2.99 0.35 23.15
C ALA A 176 4.35 1.04 22.95
N LEU A 177 4.45 1.78 21.85
CA LEU A 177 5.69 2.44 21.44
C LEU A 177 5.96 3.69 22.28
N GLY A 178 7.21 3.87 22.67
CA GLY A 178 7.62 4.98 23.53
C GLY A 178 7.03 4.88 24.94
N ASP A 179 7.32 5.89 25.75
CA ASP A 179 7.16 5.83 27.21
C ASP A 179 6.36 6.99 27.79
N CYS A 180 6.35 8.11 27.06
CA CYS A 180 5.61 9.32 27.44
C CYS A 180 4.76 9.86 26.27
N GLY A 181 4.45 9.01 25.29
CA GLY A 181 3.77 9.40 24.05
C GLY A 181 4.71 10.05 23.03
N ASN A 182 6.00 9.75 23.11
CA ASN A 182 7.09 10.20 22.23
C ASN A 182 7.27 9.33 20.98
N SER A 183 6.26 8.54 20.60
CA SER A 183 6.31 7.65 19.45
C SER A 183 5.56 8.19 18.24
N VAL A 184 5.96 7.74 17.05
CA VAL A 184 5.28 8.03 15.78
C VAL A 184 5.20 6.73 14.98
N ILE A 185 4.01 6.38 14.53
CA ILE A 185 3.80 5.27 13.59
C ILE A 185 3.70 5.85 12.18
N VAL A 186 4.56 5.42 11.29
CA VAL A 186 4.41 5.65 9.85
C VAL A 186 3.77 4.40 9.26
N PHE A 187 2.52 4.52 8.85
CA PHE A 187 1.79 3.44 8.23
C PHE A 187 1.83 3.57 6.70
N VAL A 188 2.25 2.50 6.02
CA VAL A 188 2.33 2.40 4.58
C VAL A 188 1.31 1.37 4.10
N TRP A 189 0.41 1.80 3.24
CA TRP A 189 -0.59 0.97 2.59
C TRP A 189 -0.34 0.97 1.09
N ARG A 190 0.34 -0.09 0.62
CA ARG A 190 0.83 -0.17 -0.76
C ARG A 190 -0.30 -0.18 -1.79
N HIS A 191 -1.35 -0.98 -1.58
CA HIS A 191 -2.45 -1.12 -2.55
C HIS A 191 -3.08 0.22 -2.95
N TYR A 192 -3.31 1.12 -1.99
CA TYR A 192 -3.87 2.45 -2.25
C TYR A 192 -2.82 3.56 -2.35
N LYS A 193 -1.53 3.20 -2.37
CA LYS A 193 -0.41 4.14 -2.39
C LYS A 193 -0.51 5.24 -1.32
N LYS A 194 -0.94 4.85 -0.11
CA LYS A 194 -1.27 5.77 0.97
C LYS A 194 -0.28 5.63 2.12
N VAL A 195 0.17 6.77 2.65
CA VAL A 195 1.02 6.84 3.84
C VAL A 195 0.36 7.73 4.88
N ILE A 196 0.30 7.26 6.12
CA ILE A 196 -0.22 7.99 7.27
C ILE A 196 0.89 8.13 8.30
N ILE A 197 1.11 9.34 8.79
CA ILE A 197 2.02 9.60 9.91
C ILE A 197 1.13 9.82 11.14
N TRP A 198 1.17 8.88 12.07
CA TRP A 198 0.35 8.83 13.27
C TRP A 198 1.22 9.07 14.51
N PRO A 199 1.37 10.33 14.96
CA PRO A 199 2.12 10.63 16.18
C PRO A 199 1.27 10.36 17.42
N ALA A 200 1.90 9.85 18.47
CA ALA A 200 1.31 9.80 19.80
C ALA A 200 1.22 11.21 20.42
N ARG A 201 0.47 11.33 21.52
CA ARG A 201 0.06 12.61 22.11
C ARG A 201 1.18 13.63 22.34
N LEU A 202 2.37 13.21 22.78
CA LEU A 202 3.49 14.14 22.99
C LEU A 202 4.18 14.46 21.66
N ALA A 203 4.38 13.45 20.82
CA ALA A 203 4.99 13.61 19.49
C ALA A 203 4.18 14.52 18.57
N GLU A 204 2.85 14.57 18.70
CA GLU A 204 1.98 15.44 17.90
C GLU A 204 2.31 16.94 18.08
N ARG A 205 2.91 17.34 19.21
CA ARG A 205 3.37 18.71 19.43
C ARG A 205 4.56 19.10 18.56
N TYR A 206 5.30 18.11 18.06
CA TYR A 206 6.49 18.29 17.23
C TYR A 206 6.19 17.94 15.77
N VAL A 207 5.47 16.84 15.55
CA VAL A 207 5.04 16.35 14.24
C VAL A 207 3.60 16.82 13.99
N THR A 208 3.47 18.12 13.78
CA THR A 208 2.18 18.80 13.57
C THR A 208 1.52 18.38 12.26
N VAL A 209 0.23 18.71 12.10
CA VAL A 209 -0.51 18.47 10.84
C VAL A 209 0.24 19.05 9.63
N GLU A 210 0.80 20.25 9.77
CA GLU A 210 1.53 20.92 8.69
C GLU A 210 2.86 20.24 8.38
N GLU A 211 3.62 19.83 9.41
CA GLU A 211 4.85 19.06 9.21
C GLU A 211 4.58 17.73 8.51
N ARG A 212 3.51 17.01 8.90
CA ARG A 212 3.09 15.78 8.22
C ARG A 212 2.77 16.04 6.75
N ARG A 213 2.05 17.11 6.44
CA ARG A 213 1.71 17.50 5.07
C ARG A 213 2.97 17.79 4.24
N ILE A 214 3.94 18.50 4.81
CA ILE A 214 5.22 18.82 4.16
C ILE A 214 6.06 17.55 3.95
N MET A 215 6.11 16.64 4.93
CA MET A 215 6.84 15.38 4.79
C MET A 215 6.24 14.53 3.67
N LEU A 216 4.92 14.36 3.67
CA LEU A 216 4.21 13.56 2.66
C LEU A 216 4.34 14.15 1.25
N SER A 217 4.36 15.48 1.09
CA SER A 217 4.53 16.09 -0.23
C SER A 217 5.92 15.83 -0.82
N LYS A 218 6.97 15.76 0.02
CA LYS A 218 8.35 15.49 -0.43
C LYS A 218 8.54 14.06 -0.94
N ILE A 219 7.79 13.10 -0.40
CA ILE A 219 7.93 11.67 -0.75
C ILE A 219 6.85 11.18 -1.73
N ASN A 220 5.90 12.04 -2.11
CA ASN A 220 4.75 11.63 -2.93
C ASN A 220 5.16 11.00 -4.26
N ASP A 221 6.13 11.59 -4.97
CA ASP A 221 6.57 11.05 -6.26
C ASP A 221 7.18 9.65 -6.14
N LEU A 222 7.88 9.39 -5.02
CA LEU A 222 8.44 8.07 -4.71
C LEU A 222 7.34 7.05 -4.38
N ILE A 223 6.34 7.45 -3.59
CA ILE A 223 5.15 6.65 -3.27
C ILE A 223 4.39 6.29 -4.56
N GLN A 224 4.15 7.26 -5.44
CA GLN A 224 3.43 7.03 -6.68
C GLN A 224 4.19 6.10 -7.64
N ALA A 225 5.53 6.11 -7.57
CA ALA A 225 6.41 5.25 -8.35
C ALA A 225 6.71 3.87 -7.70
N ASP A 226 6.05 3.51 -6.59
CA ASP A 226 6.31 2.27 -5.83
C ASP A 226 7.76 2.15 -5.32
N ARG A 227 8.46 3.28 -5.15
CA ARG A 227 9.84 3.36 -4.62
C ARG A 227 9.82 3.46 -3.10
N TRP A 228 9.20 2.47 -2.46
CA TRP A 228 8.93 2.46 -1.01
C TRP A 228 10.18 2.59 -0.15
N ALA A 229 11.26 1.89 -0.51
CA ALA A 229 12.50 1.94 0.26
C ALA A 229 13.12 3.35 0.30
N GLU A 230 13.03 4.10 -0.80
CA GLU A 230 13.56 5.45 -0.89
C GLU A 230 12.66 6.49 -0.23
N ALA A 231 11.34 6.24 -0.22
CA ALA A 231 10.40 7.08 0.48
C ALA A 231 10.54 6.98 2.02
N LEU A 232 11.04 5.85 2.52
CA LEU A 232 11.13 5.54 3.96
C LEU A 232 12.55 5.68 4.54
N SER A 233 13.57 5.85 3.70
CA SER A 233 14.98 6.02 4.11
C SER A 233 15.33 7.47 4.39
#